data_AF-A0A182EYV5-F1
#
_entry.id   AF-A0A182EYV5-F1
#
_cell.length_a   1.000
_cell.length_b   1.000
_cell.length_c   1.000
_cell.angle_alpha   90.00
_cell.angle_beta   90.00
_cell.angle_gamma   90.00
#
_symmetry.space_group_name_H-M   'P 1'
#
loop_
_entity.id
_entity.type
_entity.pdbx_description
1 polymer ?
#
loop_
_entity_poly.entity_id
_entity_poly.type
_entity_poly.pdbx_seq_one_letter_code
_entity_poly.pdbx_strand_id
1 'polypeptide(L)'
;MNQKITLEEILALMSTATRIIMEDGTLVEVEVPIKVVGDIHGQYEDMHKLFGVIGKVPDVKMIFLGDYVDRGPQSIETIIYLLCLKVKYRDRIYLLRGNHETPA
;
A
#
# COMPACT_ATOMS: atom_id res chain seq x y z
N MET A 1 -4.83 8.00 -19.06
CA MET A 1 -5.98 8.76 -18.54
C MET A 1 -5.52 9.47 -17.27
N ASN A 2 -5.28 10.78 -17.33
CA ASN A 2 -4.97 11.58 -16.13
C ASN A 2 -6.27 11.86 -15.39
N GLN A 3 -6.79 10.85 -14.70
CA GLN A 3 -7.92 11.05 -13.81
C GLN A 3 -7.40 11.81 -12.59
N LYS A 4 -7.79 13.07 -12.45
CA LYS A 4 -7.43 13.89 -11.29
C LYS A 4 -8.28 13.43 -10.12
N ILE A 5 -7.64 12.84 -9.11
CA ILE A 5 -8.26 12.59 -7.80
C ILE A 5 -8.35 13.92 -7.05
N THR A 6 -9.49 14.19 -6.44
CA THR A 6 -9.74 15.36 -5.60
C THR A 6 -9.19 15.17 -4.19
N LEU A 7 -8.91 16.28 -3.50
CA LEU A 7 -8.48 16.22 -2.09
C LEU A 7 -9.55 15.54 -1.21
N GLU A 8 -10.83 15.79 -1.47
CA GLU A 8 -11.93 15.18 -0.74
C GLU A 8 -11.93 13.64 -0.87
N GLU A 9 -11.69 13.12 -2.08
CA GLU A 9 -11.56 11.69 -2.32
C GLU A 9 -10.34 11.10 -1.59
N ILE A 10 -9.20 11.81 -1.56
CA ILE A 10 -8.01 11.36 -0.81
C ILE A 10 -8.31 11.31 0.68
N LEU A 11 -8.93 12.35 1.23
CA LEU A 11 -9.27 12.40 2.65
C LEU A 11 -10.26 11.28 3.03
N ALA A 12 -11.25 11.01 2.18
CA ALA A 12 -12.20 9.91 2.38
C ALA A 12 -11.51 8.54 2.32
N LEU A 13 -10.59 8.35 1.37
CA LEU A 13 -9.77 7.15 1.27
C LEU A 13 -8.93 6.94 2.53
N MET A 14 -8.19 7.98 2.97
CA MET A 14 -7.35 7.91 4.16
C MET A 14 -8.15 7.56 5.41
N SER A 15 -9.31 8.19 5.60
CA SER A 15 -10.21 7.89 6.74
C SER A 15 -10.64 6.42 6.74
N THR A 16 -11.05 5.92 5.57
CA THR A 16 -11.50 4.53 5.40
C THR A 16 -10.35 3.55 5.62
N ALA A 17 -9.20 3.80 5.01
CA ALA A 17 -8.03 2.94 5.11
C ALA A 17 -7.46 2.90 6.53
N THR A 18 -7.45 4.05 7.24
CA THR A 18 -7.02 4.14 8.64
C THR A 18 -7.84 3.20 9.52
N ARG A 19 -9.17 3.24 9.42
CA ARG A 19 -10.04 2.33 10.19
C ARG A 19 -9.71 0.86 9.92
N ILE A 20 -9.52 0.51 8.64
CA ILE A 20 -9.22 -0.87 8.23
C ILE A 20 -7.86 -1.33 8.75
N ILE A 21 -6.83 -0.49 8.65
CA ILE A 21 -5.48 -0.83 9.13
C ILE A 21 -5.47 -0.97 10.65
N MET A 22 -6.25 -0.15 11.36
CA MET A 22 -6.41 -0.29 12.81
C MET A 22 -7.07 -1.63 13.21
N GLU A 23 -7.95 -2.19 12.37
CA GLU A 23 -8.57 -3.49 12.59
C GLU A 23 -7.56 -4.66 12.45
N ASP A 24 -6.49 -4.51 11.68
CA ASP A 24 -5.45 -5.55 11.53
C ASP A 24 -4.59 -5.71 12.81
N GLY A 25 -4.52 -4.68 13.66
CA GLY A 25 -3.67 -4.66 14.85
C GLY A 25 -2.18 -4.44 14.56
N THR A 26 -1.37 -4.36 15.62
CA THR A 26 0.09 -4.11 15.50
C THR A 26 0.85 -5.34 15.00
N LEU A 27 0.41 -6.54 15.37
CA LEU A 27 0.97 -7.80 14.91
C LEU A 27 -0.04 -8.45 13.98
N VAL A 28 0.29 -8.51 12.70
CA VAL A 28 -0.57 -9.10 11.67
C VAL A 28 -0.20 -10.56 11.48
N GLU A 29 -1.19 -11.44 11.63
CA GLU A 29 -1.07 -12.86 11.29
C GLU A 29 -1.57 -13.09 9.85
N VAL A 30 -0.77 -13.78 9.04
CA VAL A 30 -1.06 -14.01 7.62
C VAL A 30 -0.92 -15.47 7.25
N GLU A 31 -1.82 -15.94 6.38
CA GLU A 31 -1.77 -17.30 5.84
C GLU A 31 -0.93 -17.38 4.57
N VAL A 32 -0.16 -18.45 4.44
CA VAL A 32 0.56 -18.79 3.21
C VAL A 32 -0.38 -19.38 2.15
N PRO A 33 -0.10 -19.20 0.85
CA PRO A 33 1.04 -18.49 0.26
C PRO A 33 0.87 -16.97 0.27
N ILE A 34 1.94 -16.24 0.62
CA ILE A 34 1.97 -14.77 0.61
C ILE A 34 3.27 -14.25 -0.01
N LYS A 35 3.20 -13.11 -0.71
CA LYS A 35 4.37 -12.38 -1.22
C LYS A 35 4.79 -11.32 -0.21
N VAL A 36 6.07 -11.27 0.12
CA VAL A 36 6.64 -10.26 1.01
C VAL A 36 7.35 -9.21 0.16
N VAL A 37 6.98 -7.94 0.32
CA VAL A 37 7.51 -6.81 -0.45
C VAL A 37 8.19 -5.84 0.53
N GLY A 38 9.45 -5.51 0.26
CA GLY A 38 10.21 -4.52 1.04
C GLY A 38 9.96 -3.08 0.58
N ASP A 39 10.96 -2.23 0.76
CA ASP A 39 10.92 -0.78 0.52
C ASP A 39 10.47 -0.44 -0.91
N ILE A 40 9.66 0.63 -1.03
CA ILE A 40 9.20 1.16 -2.31
C ILE A 40 9.72 2.58 -2.54
N HIS A 41 9.78 3.40 -1.50
CA HIS A 41 10.32 4.76 -1.55
C HIS A 41 9.81 5.58 -2.74
N GLY A 42 8.49 5.64 -2.93
CA GLY A 42 7.87 6.44 -3.98
C GLY A 42 8.23 6.04 -5.41
N GLN A 43 8.79 4.84 -5.65
CA GLN A 43 9.08 4.31 -6.99
C GLN A 43 7.85 3.64 -7.63
N TYR A 44 6.80 4.44 -7.86
CA TYR A 44 5.49 3.96 -8.32
C TYR A 44 5.54 3.09 -9.58
N GLU A 45 6.29 3.51 -10.61
CA GLU A 45 6.40 2.75 -11.86
C GLU A 45 7.08 1.39 -11.66
N ASP A 46 8.11 1.34 -10.82
CA ASP A 46 8.84 0.09 -10.54
C ASP A 46 8.00 -0.87 -9.70
N MET A 47 7.18 -0.36 -8.77
CA MET A 47 6.17 -1.14 -8.05
C MET A 47 5.19 -1.82 -9.02
N HIS A 48 4.70 -1.12 -10.05
CA HIS A 48 3.82 -1.72 -11.06
C HIS A 48 4.50 -2.78 -11.92
N LYS A 49 5.78 -2.57 -12.28
CA LYS A 49 6.59 -3.59 -12.96
C LYS A 49 6.76 -4.82 -12.08
N LEU A 50 7.05 -4.64 -10.79
CA LEU A 50 7.17 -5.72 -9.81
C LEU A 50 5.89 -6.55 -9.77
N PHE A 51 4.72 -5.91 -9.69
CA PHE A 51 3.43 -6.62 -9.76
C PHE A 51 3.20 -7.37 -11.07
N GLY A 52 3.77 -6.90 -12.18
CA GLY A 52 3.78 -7.65 -13.45
C GLY A 52 4.54 -8.99 -13.36
N VAL A 53 5.54 -9.09 -12.47
CA VAL A 53 6.37 -10.28 -12.28
C VAL A 53 5.83 -11.19 -11.18
N ILE A 54 5.43 -10.64 -10.03
CA ILE A 54 5.04 -11.44 -8.85
C ILE A 54 3.56 -11.80 -8.81
N GLY A 55 2.76 -11.26 -9.74
CA GLY A 55 1.30 -11.35 -9.77
C GLY A 55 0.62 -10.14 -9.12
N LYS A 56 -0.70 -10.05 -9.31
CA LYS A 56 -1.54 -8.94 -8.84
C LYS A 56 -2.70 -9.47 -8.00
N VAL A 57 -3.20 -8.64 -7.10
CA VAL A 57 -4.52 -8.89 -6.49
C VAL A 57 -5.62 -8.89 -7.57
N PRO A 58 -6.66 -9.72 -7.43
CA PRO A 58 -6.97 -10.56 -6.27
C PRO A 58 -6.21 -11.89 -6.22
N ASP A 59 -5.47 -12.30 -7.25
CA ASP A 59 -4.94 -13.66 -7.36
C ASP A 59 -3.84 -14.01 -6.35
N VAL A 60 -3.13 -13.00 -5.83
CA VAL A 60 -2.06 -13.17 -4.83
C VAL A 60 -2.35 -12.38 -3.55
N LYS A 61 -1.85 -12.89 -2.42
CA LYS A 61 -1.76 -12.14 -1.15
C LYS A 61 -0.39 -11.46 -1.06
N MET A 62 -0.34 -10.24 -0.52
CA MET A 62 0.89 -9.48 -0.32
C MET A 62 0.94 -8.86 1.08
N ILE A 63 2.11 -8.92 1.70
CA ILE A 63 2.46 -8.14 2.89
C ILE A 63 3.61 -7.20 2.53
N PHE A 64 3.43 -5.92 2.81
CA PHE A 64 4.44 -4.89 2.60
C PHE A 64 5.08 -4.52 3.93
N LEU A 65 6.41 -4.37 3.94
CA LEU A 65 7.19 -4.18 5.17
C LEU A 65 7.35 -2.72 5.61
N GLY A 66 6.84 -1.76 4.83
CA GLY A 66 6.95 -0.33 5.11
C GLY A 66 7.75 0.43 4.06
N ASP A 67 8.13 1.67 4.39
CA ASP A 67 8.98 2.55 3.57
C ASP A 67 8.40 2.77 2.16
N TYR A 68 7.15 3.22 2.15
CA TYR A 68 6.38 3.51 0.94
C TYR A 68 6.73 4.87 0.34
N VAL A 69 7.09 5.82 1.20
CA VAL A 69 7.31 7.22 0.88
C VAL A 69 8.77 7.61 1.00
N ASP A 70 9.05 8.88 0.72
CA ASP A 70 10.39 9.50 0.64
C ASP A 70 11.27 8.97 -0.50
N ARG A 71 12.35 9.72 -0.77
CA ARG A 71 13.41 9.49 -1.77
C ARG A 71 12.95 9.49 -3.24
N GLY A 72 11.89 8.77 -3.58
CA GLY A 72 11.35 8.72 -4.93
C GLY A 72 10.31 9.80 -5.24
N PRO A 73 10.12 10.12 -6.53
CA PRO A 73 9.33 11.26 -6.96
C PRO A 73 7.81 11.06 -6.86
N GLN A 74 7.33 9.81 -6.74
CA GLN A 74 5.91 9.46 -6.84
C GLN A 74 5.35 8.88 -5.52
N SER A 75 5.73 9.50 -4.40
CA SER A 75 5.31 9.06 -3.06
C SER A 75 3.78 9.13 -2.87
N ILE A 76 3.13 10.16 -3.40
CA ILE A 76 1.67 10.34 -3.29
C ILE A 76 0.92 9.27 -4.09
N GLU A 77 1.34 9.01 -5.33
CA GLU A 77 0.75 7.97 -6.18
C GLU A 77 0.93 6.59 -5.55
N THR A 78 2.12 6.33 -4.99
CA THR A 78 2.44 5.08 -4.29
C THR A 78 1.51 4.85 -3.11
N ILE A 79 1.41 5.80 -2.18
CA ILE A 79 0.59 5.59 -0.98
C ILE A 79 -0.90 5.55 -1.32
N ILE A 80 -1.40 6.41 -2.22
CA ILE A 80 -2.81 6.38 -2.64
C ILE A 80 -3.17 5.03 -3.26
N TYR A 81 -2.30 4.49 -4.12
CA TYR A 81 -2.54 3.19 -4.75
C TYR A 81 -2.57 2.05 -3.73
N LEU A 82 -1.60 2.00 -2.81
CA LEU A 82 -1.56 0.98 -1.76
C LEU A 82 -2.76 1.05 -0.81
N LEU A 83 -3.19 2.26 -0.42
CA LEU A 83 -4.41 2.43 0.39
C LEU A 83 -5.66 1.98 -0.37
N CYS A 84 -5.77 2.28 -1.66
CA CYS A 84 -6.86 1.76 -2.51
C CYS A 84 -6.87 0.22 -2.52
N LEU A 85 -5.70 -0.41 -2.69
CA LEU A 85 -5.58 -1.87 -2.65
C LEU A 85 -5.96 -2.45 -1.29
N LYS A 86 -5.50 -1.85 -0.18
CA LYS A 86 -5.87 -2.28 1.18
C LYS A 86 -7.38 -2.18 1.43
N VAL A 87 -8.01 -1.09 0.99
CA VAL A 87 -9.45 -0.89 1.15
C VAL A 87 -10.25 -1.92 0.34
N LYS A 88 -9.81 -2.19 -0.89
CA LYS A 88 -10.50 -3.10 -1.83
C LYS A 88 -10.28 -4.59 -1.52
N TYR A 89 -9.10 -4.97 -1.06
CA TYR A 89 -8.67 -6.35 -0.84
C TYR A 89 -8.14 -6.55 0.58
N ARG A 90 -8.99 -6.31 1.58
CA ARG A 90 -8.61 -6.26 3.01
C ARG A 90 -7.94 -7.54 3.51
N ASP A 91 -8.38 -8.70 3.01
CA ASP A 91 -7.91 -10.06 3.32
C ASP A 91 -6.71 -10.52 2.49
N ARG A 92 -6.18 -9.65 1.61
CA ARG A 92 -5.08 -9.98 0.70
C ARG A 92 -3.93 -8.97 0.71
N ILE A 93 -4.17 -7.75 1.19
CA ILE A 93 -3.16 -6.70 1.27
C ILE A 93 -2.97 -6.34 2.73
N TYR A 94 -1.72 -6.45 3.19
CA TYR A 94 -1.30 -6.10 4.53
C TYR A 94 -0.18 -5.06 4.44
N LEU A 95 -0.35 -3.94 5.15
CA LEU A 95 0.60 -2.82 5.12
C LEU A 95 1.20 -2.65 6.51
N LEU A 96 2.49 -2.95 6.65
CA LEU A 96 3.23 -2.66 7.88
C LEU A 96 3.81 -1.24 7.84
N ARG A 97 4.33 -0.79 8.97
CA ARG A 97 4.92 0.54 9.12
C ARG A 97 6.44 0.47 9.01
N GLY A 98 7.03 1.26 8.13
CA GLY A 98 8.47 1.50 8.05
C GLY A 98 8.87 2.76 8.83
N ASN A 99 10.16 3.07 8.84
CA ASN A 99 10.69 4.24 9.55
C ASN A 99 10.46 5.54 8.78
N HIS A 100 10.12 5.50 7.50
CA HIS A 100 9.77 6.70 6.72
C HIS A 100 8.29 7.12 6.87
N GLU A 101 7.45 6.30 7.51
CA GLU A 101 6.05 6.63 7.84
C GLU A 101 5.92 7.32 9.23
N THR A 102 6.85 8.23 9.55
CA THR A 102 6.83 9.10 10.72
C THR A 102 7.13 10.54 10.31
N PRO A 103 6.52 11.55 10.95
CA PRO A 103 6.98 12.93 10.81
C PRO A 103 8.48 13.02 11.13
N ALA A 104 9.20 13.81 10.34
CA ALA A 104 10.62 14.13 10.58
C ALA A 104 10.80 14.97 11.86
#